data_AF-Q8IVI2-F1
#
_entry.id   AF-Q8IVI2-F1
#
_cell.length_a   1.000
_cell.length_b   1.000
_cell.length_c   1.000
_cell.angle_alpha   90.00
_cell.angle_beta   90.00
_cell.angle_gamma   90.00
#
_symmetry.space_group_name_H-M   'P 1'
#
loop_
_entity.id
_entity.type
_entity.pdbx_description
1 polymer ?
#
loop_
_entity_poly.entity_id
_entity_poly.type
_entity_poly.pdbx_seq_one_letter_code
_entity_poly.pdbx_strand_id
1 'polypeptide(L)'
;SVAKFPVTIRHPVIPKLYDPGPERKLRNLVTIATKTFLRPHKLMIMLRSIREYYPDLTVIVADDSQKPLEIKDNHVEYYTMPFGKGWFAGRNLAISQVTTKYVLWVDDDFLFNEETKIEVLVDVLEKTEL
;
A
#
# COMPACT_ATOMS: atom_id res chain seq x y z
N SER A 1 -8.17 45.64 30.69
CA SER A 1 -8.57 45.47 29.28
C SER A 1 -7.82 44.28 28.71
N VAL A 2 -8.50 43.28 28.16
CA VAL A 2 -7.85 42.08 27.58
C VAL A 2 -7.84 42.24 26.07
N ALA A 3 -6.66 42.29 25.46
CA ALA A 3 -6.50 42.34 24.02
C ALA A 3 -6.92 41.00 23.40
N LYS A 4 -7.69 41.05 22.31
CA LYS A 4 -8.05 39.88 21.49
C LYS A 4 -7.48 40.07 20.09
N PHE A 5 -6.84 39.03 19.57
CA PHE A 5 -6.30 39.00 18.21
C PHE A 5 -6.96 37.84 17.45
N PRO A 6 -7.63 38.09 16.32
CA PRO A 6 -8.19 37.01 15.51
C PRO A 6 -7.05 36.25 14.80
N VAL A 7 -7.01 34.94 14.99
CA VAL A 7 -6.14 34.03 14.24
C VAL A 7 -6.98 33.37 13.14
N THR A 8 -6.59 33.55 11.89
CA THR A 8 -7.20 32.86 10.74
C THR A 8 -6.29 31.73 10.30
N ILE A 9 -6.65 30.49 10.64
CA ILE A 9 -5.93 29.30 10.16
C ILE A 9 -6.42 29.00 8.74
N ARG A 10 -5.57 29.19 7.74
CA ARG A 10 -5.83 28.77 6.36
C ARG A 10 -5.15 27.42 6.12
N HIS A 11 -5.93 26.36 6.01
CA HIS A 11 -5.40 25.07 5.57
C HIS A 11 -5.17 25.14 4.06
N PRO A 12 -3.95 24.88 3.57
CA PRO A 12 -3.74 24.73 2.14
C PRO A 12 -4.57 23.54 1.65
N VAL A 13 -5.23 23.69 0.50
CA VAL A 13 -5.86 22.55 -0.17
C VAL A 13 -4.73 21.63 -0.61
N ILE A 14 -4.61 20.47 0.03
CA ILE A 14 -3.63 19.46 -0.37
C ILE A 14 -4.07 18.94 -1.74
N PRO A 15 -3.22 19.06 -2.79
CA PRO A 15 -3.57 18.54 -4.10
C PRO A 15 -3.83 17.04 -3.98
N LYS A 16 -4.91 16.56 -4.58
CA LYS A 16 -5.15 15.11 -4.71
C LYS A 16 -4.10 14.56 -5.66
N LEU A 17 -3.18 13.76 -5.13
CA LEU A 17 -2.08 13.15 -5.88
C LEU A 17 -2.46 11.81 -6.54
N TYR A 18 -3.73 11.41 -6.42
CA TYR A 18 -4.26 10.17 -6.96
C TYR A 18 -5.42 10.44 -7.92
N ASP A 19 -5.53 9.62 -8.97
CA ASP A 19 -6.68 9.58 -9.86
C ASP A 19 -7.42 8.24 -9.64
N PRO A 20 -8.62 8.25 -9.04
CA PRO A 20 -9.39 7.02 -8.84
C PRO A 20 -9.93 6.45 -10.18
N GLY A 21 -9.78 7.17 -11.29
CA GLY A 21 -10.34 6.85 -12.58
C GLY A 21 -11.86 6.99 -12.63
N PRO A 22 -12.46 6.87 -13.82
CA PRO A 22 -13.88 7.14 -14.04
C PRO A 22 -14.81 6.16 -13.29
N GLU A 23 -14.40 4.89 -13.17
CA GLU A 23 -15.20 3.83 -12.57
C GLU A 23 -14.85 3.57 -11.08
N ARG A 24 -13.87 4.30 -10.52
CA ARG A 24 -13.40 4.11 -9.12
C ARG A 24 -13.20 2.65 -8.73
N LYS A 25 -12.65 1.84 -9.65
CA LYS A 25 -12.36 0.42 -9.41
C LYS A 25 -11.37 0.28 -8.26
N LEU A 26 -11.47 -0.84 -7.54
CA LEU A 26 -10.60 -1.14 -6.40
C LEU A 26 -9.11 -0.98 -6.74
N ARG A 27 -8.68 -1.45 -7.92
CA ARG A 27 -7.30 -1.33 -8.42
C ARG A 27 -6.77 0.11 -8.54
N ASN A 28 -7.65 1.10 -8.69
CA ASN A 28 -7.27 2.52 -8.76
C ASN A 28 -7.36 3.21 -7.39
N LEU A 29 -7.96 2.54 -6.40
CA LEU A 29 -8.19 3.09 -5.07
C LEU A 29 -7.20 2.54 -4.04
N VAL A 30 -6.77 1.29 -4.20
CA VAL A 30 -5.93 0.58 -3.23
C VAL A 30 -4.69 0.02 -3.90
N THR A 31 -3.55 0.24 -3.27
CA THR A 31 -2.32 -0.51 -3.50
C THR A 31 -1.99 -1.31 -2.25
N ILE A 32 -1.64 -2.59 -2.43
CA ILE A 32 -1.12 -3.43 -1.36
C ILE A 32 0.37 -3.13 -1.21
N ALA A 33 0.83 -2.89 0.00
CA ALA A 33 2.25 -2.65 0.28
C ALA A 33 2.76 -3.67 1.30
N THR A 34 3.94 -4.20 1.06
CA THR A 34 4.60 -5.12 1.99
C THR A 34 6.11 -4.91 2.02
N LYS A 35 6.71 -5.48 3.07
CA LYS A 35 8.15 -5.54 3.26
C LYS A 35 8.55 -6.98 3.57
N THR A 36 9.59 -7.47 2.92
CA THR A 36 10.13 -8.82 3.18
C THR A 36 11.62 -8.79 3.52
N PHE A 37 12.11 -9.86 4.14
CA PHE A 37 13.53 -10.10 4.43
C PHE A 37 13.77 -11.59 4.58
N LEU A 38 14.60 -12.17 3.71
CA LEU A 38 15.01 -13.58 3.73
C LEU A 38 13.84 -14.58 3.79
N ARG A 39 12.64 -14.20 3.32
CA ARG A 39 11.42 -15.02 3.31
C ARG A 39 10.81 -15.14 1.91
N PRO A 40 11.58 -15.54 0.87
CA PRO A 40 11.08 -15.56 -0.50
C PRO A 40 9.89 -16.50 -0.71
N HIS A 41 9.87 -17.63 0.01
CA HIS A 41 8.76 -18.58 -0.07
C HIS A 41 7.45 -18.01 0.48
N LYS A 42 7.50 -17.23 1.57
CA LYS A 42 6.31 -16.57 2.14
C LYS A 42 5.79 -15.51 1.19
N LEU A 43 6.68 -14.63 0.71
CA LEU A 43 6.33 -13.60 -0.26
C LEU A 43 5.64 -14.21 -1.49
N MET A 44 6.21 -15.25 -2.10
CA MET A 44 5.63 -15.87 -3.30
C MET A 44 4.28 -16.54 -3.02
N ILE A 45 4.07 -17.10 -1.82
CA ILE A 45 2.77 -17.64 -1.41
C ILE A 45 1.74 -16.51 -1.26
N MET A 46 2.10 -15.43 -0.57
CA MET A 46 1.23 -14.27 -0.42
C MET A 46 0.84 -13.69 -1.79
N LEU A 47 1.82 -13.43 -2.67
CA LEU A 47 1.58 -12.90 -4.01
C LEU A 47 0.63 -13.80 -4.82
N ARG A 48 0.81 -15.13 -4.76
CA ARG A 48 -0.10 -16.07 -5.43
C ARG A 48 -1.52 -15.98 -4.87
N SER A 49 -1.67 -15.93 -3.54
CA SER A 49 -2.99 -15.80 -2.91
C SER A 49 -3.66 -14.48 -3.28
N ILE A 50 -2.90 -13.38 -3.36
CA ILE A 50 -3.42 -12.08 -3.84
C ILE A 50 -3.93 -12.23 -5.27
N ARG A 51 -3.20 -12.90 -6.16
CA ARG A 51 -3.62 -13.06 -7.56
C ARG A 51 -4.87 -13.92 -7.74
N GLU A 52 -5.14 -14.83 -6.82
CA GLU A 52 -6.36 -15.64 -6.84
C GLU A 52 -7.62 -14.79 -6.58
N TYR A 53 -7.56 -13.82 -5.66
CA TYR A 53 -8.73 -13.03 -5.26
C TYR A 53 -8.75 -11.59 -5.79
N TYR A 54 -7.59 -11.04 -6.10
CA TYR A 54 -7.36 -9.66 -6.52
C TYR A 54 -6.36 -9.60 -7.69
N PRO A 55 -6.73 -10.12 -8.87
CA PRO A 55 -5.78 -10.38 -9.96
C PRO A 55 -5.09 -9.14 -10.53
N ASP A 56 -5.71 -7.96 -10.42
CA ASP A 56 -5.23 -6.71 -11.04
C ASP A 56 -4.83 -5.62 -10.03
N LEU A 57 -4.84 -5.91 -8.72
CA LEU A 57 -4.36 -4.96 -7.71
C LEU A 57 -2.83 -4.86 -7.73
N THR A 58 -2.31 -3.64 -7.75
CA THR A 58 -0.87 -3.39 -7.60
C THR A 58 -0.40 -3.83 -6.22
N VAL A 59 0.72 -4.54 -6.17
CA VAL A 59 1.43 -4.90 -4.95
C VAL A 59 2.84 -4.30 -5.00
N ILE A 60 3.15 -3.41 -4.07
CA ILE A 60 4.50 -2.87 -3.89
C ILE A 60 5.22 -3.72 -2.86
N VAL A 61 6.39 -4.23 -3.21
CA VAL A 61 7.23 -5.04 -2.35
C VAL A 61 8.57 -4.32 -2.13
N ALA A 62 8.90 -4.02 -0.87
CA ALA A 62 10.24 -3.61 -0.50
C ALA A 62 11.02 -4.80 0.09
N ASP A 63 12.18 -5.13 -0.49
CA ASP A 63 12.99 -6.28 -0.11
C ASP A 63 14.43 -5.87 0.24
N ASP A 64 14.83 -6.06 1.49
CA ASP A 64 16.21 -5.87 1.97
C ASP A 64 16.98 -7.19 2.11
N SER A 65 16.57 -8.23 1.40
CA SER A 65 17.31 -9.48 1.25
C SER A 65 18.56 -9.29 0.40
N GLN A 66 19.56 -10.15 0.61
CA GLN A 66 20.82 -10.07 -0.12
C GLN A 66 20.66 -10.42 -1.61
N LYS A 67 19.74 -11.34 -1.90
CA LYS A 67 19.50 -11.86 -3.25
C LYS A 67 18.11 -11.42 -3.70
N PRO A 68 18.01 -10.54 -4.71
CA PRO A 68 16.74 -10.19 -5.33
C PRO A 68 16.02 -11.41 -5.89
N LEU A 69 14.69 -11.35 -5.89
CA LEU A 69 13.84 -12.37 -6.51
C LEU A 69 13.46 -11.96 -7.93
N GLU A 70 13.37 -12.94 -8.82
CA GLU A 70 12.76 -12.76 -10.13
C GLU A 70 11.24 -12.92 -9.97
N ILE A 71 10.50 -11.81 -9.97
CA ILE A 71 9.04 -11.81 -9.90
C ILE A 71 8.48 -11.56 -11.30
N LYS A 72 7.73 -12.55 -11.84
CA LYS A 72 7.04 -12.46 -13.13
C LYS A 72 5.56 -12.16 -12.92
N ASP A 73 5.27 -10.93 -12.53
CA ASP A 73 3.91 -10.45 -12.27
C ASP A 73 3.80 -8.98 -12.68
N ASN A 74 2.95 -8.68 -13.65
CA ASN A 74 2.79 -7.33 -14.22
C ASN A 74 2.18 -6.33 -13.23
N HIS A 75 1.60 -6.81 -12.13
CA HIS A 75 0.98 -6.00 -11.09
C HIS A 75 1.83 -5.97 -9.81
N VAL A 76 3.10 -6.41 -9.86
CA VAL A 76 4.04 -6.31 -8.74
C VAL A 76 5.15 -5.31 -9.07
N GLU A 77 5.29 -4.31 -8.22
CA GLU A 77 6.41 -3.38 -8.23
C GLU A 77 7.40 -3.79 -7.14
N TYR A 78 8.55 -4.33 -7.55
CA TYR A 78 9.52 -4.93 -6.64
C TYR A 78 10.77 -4.05 -6.50
N TYR A 79 10.98 -3.53 -5.30
CA TYR A 79 12.05 -2.61 -4.95
C TYR A 79 13.05 -3.27 -4.02
N THR A 80 14.31 -3.33 -4.43
CA THR A 80 15.41 -3.86 -3.63
C THR A 80 16.07 -2.79 -2.79
N MET A 81 16.57 -3.17 -1.62
CA MET A 81 17.26 -2.30 -0.68
C MET A 81 18.61 -2.89 -0.25
N PRO A 82 19.51 -2.07 0.32
CA PRO A 82 20.71 -2.59 0.98
C PRO A 82 20.37 -3.65 2.02
N PHE A 83 21.19 -4.70 2.09
CA PHE A 83 20.95 -5.86 2.94
C PHE A 83 20.68 -5.47 4.40
N GLY A 84 19.57 -5.96 4.95
CA GLY A 84 19.23 -5.76 6.36
C GLY A 84 18.99 -4.30 6.76
N LYS A 85 18.60 -3.42 5.81
CA LYS A 85 18.34 -2.00 6.10
C LYS A 85 17.25 -1.79 7.15
N GLY A 86 16.34 -2.76 7.30
CA GLY A 86 15.42 -2.85 8.42
C GLY A 86 14.00 -2.45 8.07
N TRP A 87 13.10 -2.68 9.03
CA TRP A 87 11.66 -2.56 8.84
C TRP A 87 11.25 -1.13 8.47
N PHE A 88 11.56 -0.12 9.29
CA PHE A 88 11.15 1.27 9.01
C PHE A 88 11.60 1.81 7.65
N ALA A 89 12.82 1.46 7.22
CA ALA A 89 13.32 1.87 5.91
C ALA A 89 12.50 1.24 4.77
N GLY A 90 12.21 -0.06 4.86
CA GLY A 90 11.37 -0.76 3.87
C GLY A 90 9.94 -0.27 3.87
N ARG A 91 9.36 0.07 5.03
CA ARG A 91 8.03 0.70 5.11
C ARG A 91 7.98 2.00 4.34
N ASN A 92 8.94 2.87 4.63
CA ASN A 92 9.00 4.19 4.02
C ASN A 92 9.22 4.10 2.51
N LEU A 93 10.08 3.18 2.07
CA LEU A 93 10.25 2.92 0.65
C LEU A 93 8.93 2.48 0.01
N ALA A 94 8.29 1.42 0.49
CA ALA A 94 7.05 0.91 -0.11
C ALA A 94 5.93 1.97 -0.13
N ILE A 95 5.71 2.68 0.98
CA ILE A 95 4.69 3.73 1.06
C ILE A 95 5.00 4.90 0.12
N SER A 96 6.27 5.28 -0.04
CA SER A 96 6.64 6.38 -0.94
C SER A 96 6.35 6.14 -2.42
N GLN A 97 6.11 4.88 -2.81
CA GLN A 97 5.77 4.49 -4.18
C GLN A 97 4.24 4.37 -4.40
N VAL A 98 3.43 4.45 -3.34
CA VAL A 98 1.96 4.36 -3.45
C VAL A 98 1.41 5.64 -4.10
N THR A 99 0.64 5.47 -5.17
CA THR A 99 -0.03 6.56 -5.90
C THR A 99 -1.55 6.50 -5.82
N THR A 100 -2.12 5.48 -5.16
CA THR A 100 -3.56 5.32 -4.94
C THR A 100 -4.04 6.06 -3.69
N LYS A 101 -5.36 6.27 -3.58
CA LYS A 101 -5.98 6.94 -2.42
C LYS A 101 -5.69 6.24 -1.10
N TYR A 102 -5.73 4.91 -1.10
CA TYR A 102 -5.56 4.07 0.08
C TYR A 102 -4.40 3.11 -0.12
N VAL A 103 -3.78 2.75 1.01
CA VAL A 103 -2.77 1.69 1.09
C VAL A 103 -3.28 0.60 2.03
N LEU A 104 -3.15 -0.65 1.60
CA LEU A 104 -3.32 -1.80 2.48
C LEU A 104 -1.94 -2.34 2.83
N TRP A 105 -1.47 -2.09 4.04
CA TRP A 105 -0.23 -2.65 4.55
C TRP A 105 -0.44 -4.09 5.00
N VAL A 106 0.39 -5.02 4.53
CA VAL A 106 0.38 -6.44 4.97
C VAL A 106 1.80 -6.96 5.22
N ASP A 107 1.92 -7.95 6.09
CA ASP A 107 3.17 -8.71 6.23
C ASP A 107 3.28 -9.77 5.14
N ASP A 108 4.51 -10.17 4.81
CA ASP A 108 4.82 -11.08 3.68
C ASP A 108 4.32 -12.53 3.86
N ASP A 109 3.72 -12.86 5.00
CA ASP A 109 3.15 -14.16 5.35
C ASP A 109 1.62 -14.15 5.45
N PHE A 110 0.97 -13.04 5.08
CA PHE A 110 -0.48 -12.98 4.95
C PHE A 110 -0.98 -13.91 3.83
N LEU A 111 -2.19 -14.42 4.01
CA LEU A 111 -2.89 -15.22 3.00
C LEU A 111 -4.23 -14.57 2.70
N PHE A 112 -4.44 -14.24 1.43
CA PHE A 112 -5.71 -13.76 0.94
C PHE A 112 -6.59 -14.98 0.61
N ASN A 113 -7.83 -14.93 1.07
CA ASN A 113 -8.81 -15.99 0.93
C ASN A 113 -10.18 -15.40 0.57
N GLU A 114 -11.19 -16.26 0.43
CA GLU A 114 -12.57 -15.88 0.11
C GLU A 114 -13.23 -14.96 1.15
N GLU A 115 -12.75 -14.95 2.38
CA GLU A 115 -13.23 -14.08 3.47
C GLU A 115 -12.53 -12.72 3.46
N THR A 116 -11.45 -12.55 2.69
CA THR A 116 -10.76 -11.27 2.56
C THR A 116 -11.60 -10.35 1.67
N LYS A 117 -11.99 -9.19 2.21
CA LYS A 117 -12.87 -8.20 1.56
C LYS A 117 -12.30 -6.79 1.65
N ILE A 118 -11.30 -6.49 0.84
CA ILE A 118 -10.67 -5.14 0.75
C ILE A 118 -11.72 -4.08 0.39
N GLU A 119 -12.65 -4.41 -0.48
CA GLU A 119 -13.74 -3.53 -0.90
C GLU A 119 -14.62 -3.08 0.27
N VAL A 120 -14.84 -3.94 1.27
CA VAL A 120 -15.60 -3.59 2.49
C VAL A 120 -14.80 -2.62 3.35
N LEU A 121 -13.48 -2.79 3.45
CA LEU A 121 -12.60 -1.85 4.17
C LEU A 121 -12.63 -0.46 3.52
N VAL A 122 -12.55 -0.41 2.19
CA VAL A 122 -12.66 0.84 1.42
C VAL A 122 -14.02 1.49 1.61
N ASP A 123 -15.10 0.70 1.56
CA ASP A 123 -16.47 1.18 1.74
C ASP A 123 -16.65 1.87 3.11
N VAL A 124 -16.06 1.32 4.18
CA VAL A 124 -16.09 1.97 5.50
C VAL A 124 -15.37 3.32 5.44
N LEU A 125 -14.17 3.38 4.84
CA LEU A 125 -13.39 4.62 4.74
C LEU A 125 -14.01 5.69 3.82
N GLU A 126 -14.84 5.31 2.85
CA GLU A 126 -15.53 6.25 1.96
C GLU A 126 -16.86 6.73 2.56
N LYS A 127 -17.51 5.93 3.42
CA LYS A 127 -18.83 6.24 3.99
C LYS A 127 -18.77 6.81 5.41
N THR A 128 -17.59 6.90 6.02
CA THR A 128 -17.41 7.44 7.36
C THR A 128 -16.47 8.64 7.34
N GLU A 129 -16.80 9.63 8.17
CA GLU A 129 -15.89 10.71 8.54
C GLU A 129 -15.15 10.28 9.82
N LEU A 130 -14.12 9.46 9.66
CA LEU A 130 -13.15 9.16 10.74
C LEU A 130 -12.12 10.28 10.87
#